data_AF-A0A2D4UMI8-F1
#
_entry.id   AF-A0A2D4UMI8-F1
#
_cell.length_a   1.000
_cell.length_b   1.000
_cell.length_c   1.000
_cell.angle_alpha   90.00
_cell.angle_beta   90.00
_cell.angle_gamma   90.00
#
_symmetry.space_group_name_H-M   'P 1'
#
loop_
_entity.id
_entity.type
_entity.pdbx_description
1 polymer ?
#
loop_
_entity_poly.entity_id
_entity_poly.type
_entity_poly.pdbx_seq_one_letter_code
_entity_poly.pdbx_strand_id
1 'polypeptide(L)'
;SQIQRAILRLLETNDFPSFIKILSKEFKDILNIEHVSLILETNAANENITLLKSLNPVTIIVAENTIKEYLAITGHSISQHVALRTDIDLLHKFYENNSHKILSEALLNLNFDNSNVSGLLILGSKNKAKFAAGQGTELLTFFAQVFERIIARWLT
;
A
#
# COMPACT_ATOMS: atom_id res chain seq x y z
N SER A 1 -5.84 18.54 2.10
CA SER A 1 -5.12 17.64 1.16
C SER A 1 -5.90 16.34 0.94
N GLN A 2 -5.79 15.67 -0.22
CA GLN A 2 -6.40 14.34 -0.48
C GLN A 2 -5.90 13.28 0.51
N ILE A 3 -4.59 13.27 0.80
CA ILE A 3 -3.98 12.34 1.75
C ILE A 3 -4.56 12.53 3.16
N GLN A 4 -4.72 13.77 3.63
CA GLN A 4 -5.32 14.06 4.94
C GLN A 4 -6.76 13.55 5.02
N ARG A 5 -7.55 13.70 3.94
CA ARG A 5 -8.92 13.15 3.89
C ARG A 5 -8.92 11.63 3.95
N ALA A 6 -7.99 10.99 3.24
CA ALA A 6 -7.84 9.53 3.28
C ALA A 6 -7.48 9.05 4.69
N ILE A 7 -6.57 9.75 5.38
CA ILE A 7 -6.21 9.46 6.78
C ILE A 7 -7.43 9.55 7.69
N LEU A 8 -8.15 10.69 7.68
CA LEU A 8 -9.32 10.88 8.53
C LEU A 8 -10.36 9.78 8.29
N ARG A 9 -10.58 9.43 7.01
CA ARG A 9 -11.54 8.40 6.65
C ARG A 9 -11.16 7.00 7.15
N LEU A 10 -9.86 6.65 7.17
CA LEU A 10 -9.41 5.39 7.78
C LEU A 10 -9.56 5.41 9.30
N LEU A 11 -9.30 6.55 9.94
CA LEU A 11 -9.40 6.70 11.40
C LEU A 11 -10.84 6.61 11.92
N GLU A 12 -11.84 6.92 11.09
CA GLU A 12 -13.27 6.75 11.41
C GLU A 12 -13.70 5.28 11.52
N THR A 13 -12.84 4.32 11.16
CA THR A 13 -13.20 2.89 11.17
C THR A 13 -13.08 2.30 12.57
N ASN A 14 -14.20 1.76 13.05
CA ASN A 14 -14.32 1.17 14.39
C ASN A 14 -14.19 -0.36 14.37
N ASP A 15 -14.31 -0.98 13.19
CA ASP A 15 -14.23 -2.41 12.98
C ASP A 15 -13.44 -2.74 11.71
N PHE A 16 -12.91 -3.96 11.67
CA PHE A 16 -12.06 -4.42 10.58
C PHE A 16 -12.79 -4.53 9.22
N PRO A 17 -14.01 -5.09 9.13
CA PRO A 17 -14.80 -5.08 7.90
C PRO A 17 -15.01 -3.67 7.30
N SER A 18 -15.31 -2.68 8.14
CA SER A 18 -15.45 -1.28 7.72
C SER A 18 -14.14 -0.72 7.16
N PHE A 19 -13.01 -1.00 7.82
CA PHE A 19 -11.69 -0.62 7.33
C PHE A 19 -11.40 -1.19 5.95
N ILE A 20 -11.64 -2.48 5.77
CA ILE A 20 -11.50 -3.20 4.49
C ILE A 20 -12.36 -2.57 3.38
N LYS A 21 -13.61 -2.21 3.70
CA LYS A 21 -14.52 -1.59 2.74
C LYS A 21 -13.97 -0.25 2.26
N ILE A 22 -13.45 0.58 3.17
CA ILE A 22 -12.85 1.87 2.83
C ILE A 22 -11.62 1.66 1.95
N LEU A 23 -10.70 0.77 2.35
CA LEU A 23 -9.47 0.48 1.61
C LEU A 23 -9.74 0.01 0.18
N SER A 24 -10.73 -0.87 0.00
CA SER A 24 -11.06 -1.48 -1.29
C SER A 24 -11.89 -0.60 -2.22
N LYS A 25 -12.80 0.24 -1.69
CA LYS A 25 -13.79 0.98 -2.49
C LYS A 25 -13.56 2.49 -2.49
N GLU A 26 -13.37 3.09 -1.31
CA GLU A 26 -13.38 4.55 -1.16
C GLU A 26 -11.98 5.15 -1.34
N PHE A 27 -10.93 4.37 -1.04
CA PHE A 27 -9.56 4.86 -1.00
C PHE A 27 -9.05 5.39 -2.34
N LYS A 28 -9.39 4.69 -3.42
CA LYS A 28 -9.04 5.08 -4.79
C LYS A 28 -9.66 6.41 -5.18
N ASP A 29 -10.92 6.64 -4.80
CA ASP A 29 -11.65 7.86 -5.10
C ASP A 29 -11.10 9.05 -4.32
N ILE A 30 -10.85 8.88 -3.02
CA ILE A 30 -10.33 9.95 -2.15
C ILE A 30 -8.96 10.41 -2.60
N LEU A 31 -8.09 9.45 -2.94
CA LEU A 31 -6.74 9.71 -3.42
C LEU A 31 -6.68 10.04 -4.91
N ASN A 32 -7.76 9.85 -5.67
CA ASN A 32 -7.82 9.97 -7.13
C ASN A 32 -6.68 9.16 -7.80
N ILE A 33 -6.68 7.85 -7.55
CA ILE A 33 -5.71 6.87 -8.06
C ILE A 33 -6.44 5.67 -8.67
N GLU A 34 -5.78 4.99 -9.60
CA GLU A 34 -6.34 3.84 -10.30
C GLU A 34 -6.07 2.51 -9.57
N HIS A 35 -5.01 2.45 -8.78
CA HIS A 35 -4.59 1.23 -8.11
C HIS A 35 -4.24 1.45 -6.64
N VAL A 36 -4.68 0.52 -5.80
CA VAL A 36 -4.24 0.38 -4.42
C VAL A 36 -4.05 -1.12 -4.14
N SER A 37 -2.89 -1.48 -3.61
CA SER A 37 -2.65 -2.84 -3.13
C SER A 37 -1.80 -2.82 -1.87
N LEU A 38 -2.25 -3.57 -0.86
CA LEU A 38 -1.52 -3.86 0.36
C LEU A 38 -0.86 -5.23 0.22
N ILE A 39 0.47 -5.26 0.18
CA ILE A 39 1.25 -6.49 0.18
C ILE A 39 1.67 -6.74 1.62
N LEU A 40 1.47 -7.96 2.11
CA LEU A 40 1.89 -8.39 3.45
C LEU A 40 2.78 -9.62 3.34
N GLU A 41 3.97 -9.53 3.92
CA GLU A 41 4.83 -10.68 4.20
C GLU A 41 4.44 -11.24 5.55
N THR A 42 3.75 -12.37 5.60
CA THR A 42 3.42 -12.99 6.88
C THR A 42 3.18 -14.49 6.75
N ASN A 43 3.70 -15.23 7.71
CA ASN A 43 3.41 -16.65 7.92
C ASN A 43 2.31 -16.87 8.97
N ALA A 44 1.77 -15.79 9.56
CA ALA A 44 0.73 -15.89 10.57
C ALA A 44 -0.61 -16.28 9.94
N ALA A 45 -1.37 -17.10 10.66
CA ALA A 45 -2.73 -17.49 10.31
C ALA A 45 -3.66 -17.02 11.42
N ASN A 46 -4.33 -15.89 11.20
CA ASN A 46 -5.44 -15.42 12.03
C ASN A 46 -6.65 -15.07 11.14
N GLU A 47 -7.81 -14.85 11.76
CA GLU A 47 -9.06 -14.58 11.05
C GLU A 47 -8.99 -13.31 10.20
N ASN A 48 -8.37 -12.25 10.72
CA ASN A 48 -8.20 -10.98 10.01
C ASN A 48 -7.28 -11.12 8.78
N ILE A 49 -6.19 -11.89 8.88
CA ILE A 49 -5.30 -12.22 7.77
C ILE A 49 -6.04 -13.05 6.72
N THR A 50 -6.93 -13.95 7.16
CA THR A 50 -7.75 -14.76 6.25
C THR A 50 -8.76 -13.91 5.49
N LEU A 51 -9.42 -12.98 6.19
CA LEU A 51 -10.28 -11.97 5.58
C LEU A 51 -9.51 -11.08 4.60
N LEU A 52 -8.28 -10.65 4.95
CA LEU A 52 -7.41 -9.90 4.04
C LEU A 52 -7.09 -10.68 2.76
N LYS A 53 -6.72 -11.97 2.88
CA LYS A 53 -6.48 -12.83 1.71
C LYS A 53 -7.70 -12.90 0.79
N SER A 54 -8.92 -12.83 1.32
CA SER A 54 -10.15 -12.87 0.52
C SER A 54 -10.38 -11.61 -0.34
N LEU A 55 -9.67 -10.51 -0.05
CA LEU A 55 -9.80 -9.23 -0.75
C LEU A 55 -8.86 -9.07 -1.94
N ASN A 56 -8.38 -10.18 -2.50
CA ASN A 56 -7.60 -10.17 -3.73
C ASN A 56 -8.40 -9.43 -4.83
N PRO A 57 -7.82 -8.44 -5.54
CA PRO A 57 -6.39 -8.06 -5.60
C PRO A 57 -5.96 -6.90 -4.69
N VAL A 58 -6.85 -6.35 -3.85
CA VAL A 58 -6.53 -5.21 -2.96
C VAL A 58 -5.53 -5.62 -1.88
N THR A 59 -5.55 -6.88 -1.43
CA THR A 59 -4.53 -7.41 -0.52
C THR A 59 -3.87 -8.65 -1.09
N ILE A 60 -2.55 -8.70 -1.00
CA ILE A 60 -1.71 -9.77 -1.56
C ILE A 60 -0.80 -10.26 -0.45
N ILE A 61 -0.90 -11.55 -0.10
CA ILE A 61 -0.03 -12.15 0.91
C ILE A 61 1.05 -12.94 0.21
N VAL A 62 2.30 -12.64 0.56
CA VAL A 62 3.50 -13.16 -0.10
C VAL A 62 4.45 -13.80 0.92
N ALA A 63 5.39 -14.59 0.42
CA ALA A 63 6.44 -15.18 1.24
C ALA A 63 7.41 -14.11 1.75
N GLU A 64 8.10 -14.39 2.85
CA GLU A 64 9.14 -13.54 3.42
C GLU A 64 10.19 -13.13 2.37
N ASN A 65 10.70 -11.90 2.47
CA ASN A 65 11.65 -11.25 1.55
C ASN A 65 11.15 -10.87 0.16
N THR A 66 9.92 -11.20 -0.24
CA THR A 66 9.35 -10.82 -1.55
C THR A 66 9.34 -9.29 -1.77
N ILE A 67 8.98 -8.49 -0.75
CA ILE A 67 8.97 -7.03 -0.76
C ILE A 67 10.39 -6.51 -0.94
N LYS A 68 11.35 -7.05 -0.18
CA LYS A 68 12.76 -6.65 -0.26
C LYS A 68 13.32 -6.90 -1.66
N GLU A 69 13.06 -8.07 -2.23
CA GLU A 69 13.46 -8.43 -3.60
C GLU A 69 12.79 -7.51 -4.62
N TYR A 70 11.50 -7.24 -4.47
CA TYR A 70 10.76 -6.33 -5.32
C TYR A 70 11.34 -4.92 -5.31
N LEU A 71 11.58 -4.36 -4.12
CA LEU A 71 12.19 -3.03 -3.98
C LEU A 71 13.58 -2.97 -4.63
N ALA A 72 14.41 -4.00 -4.43
CA ALA A 72 15.75 -4.08 -5.00
C ALA A 72 15.74 -4.07 -6.55
N ILE A 73 14.83 -4.83 -7.18
CA ILE A 73 14.66 -4.83 -8.65
C ILE A 73 14.29 -3.43 -9.17
N THR A 74 13.56 -2.67 -8.37
CA THR A 74 13.10 -1.32 -8.73
C THR A 74 14.12 -0.22 -8.41
N GLY A 75 15.31 -0.58 -7.92
CA GLY A 75 16.36 0.38 -7.55
C GLY A 75 16.14 1.09 -6.22
N HIS A 76 15.24 0.57 -5.37
CA HIS A 76 14.89 1.15 -4.08
C HIS A 76 15.33 0.27 -2.91
N SER A 77 15.64 0.93 -1.79
CA SER A 77 16.00 0.26 -0.55
C SER A 77 14.80 0.19 0.39
N ILE A 78 14.69 -0.89 1.16
CA ILE A 78 13.70 -1.04 2.23
C ILE A 78 13.85 0.02 3.34
N SER A 79 15.03 0.66 3.43
CA SER A 79 15.24 1.78 4.37
C SER A 79 14.51 3.08 3.95
N GLN A 80 14.02 3.17 2.72
CA GLN A 80 13.19 4.28 2.28
C GLN A 80 11.72 3.96 2.62
N HIS A 81 11.13 4.75 3.53
CA HIS A 81 9.70 4.61 3.84
C HIS A 81 8.81 4.90 2.63
N VAL A 82 9.24 5.79 1.74
CA VAL A 82 8.49 6.17 0.54
C VAL A 82 9.42 6.26 -0.65
N ALA A 83 9.03 5.59 -1.74
CA ALA A 83 9.64 5.74 -3.05
C ALA A 83 8.59 6.20 -4.07
N LEU A 84 8.92 7.21 -4.87
CA LEU A 84 8.08 7.73 -5.95
C LEU A 84 8.70 7.34 -7.28
N ARG A 85 7.90 6.78 -8.17
CA ARG A 85 8.36 6.26 -9.45
C ARG A 85 7.46 6.72 -10.58
N THR A 86 8.06 6.97 -11.74
CA THR A 86 7.38 7.24 -13.01
C THR A 86 7.84 6.24 -14.05
N ASP A 87 7.11 6.16 -15.17
CA ASP A 87 7.45 5.29 -16.30
C ASP A 87 7.55 3.81 -15.89
N ILE A 88 6.53 3.36 -15.15
CA ILE A 88 6.40 2.00 -14.65
C ILE A 88 6.15 1.06 -15.83
N ASP A 89 6.95 0.00 -15.93
CA ASP A 89 6.75 -1.02 -16.96
C ASP A 89 5.51 -1.88 -16.66
N LEU A 90 4.83 -2.40 -17.67
CA LEU A 90 3.52 -3.07 -17.51
C LEU A 90 3.61 -4.50 -16.93
N LEU A 91 4.81 -5.10 -16.90
CA LEU A 91 5.05 -6.47 -16.42
C LEU A 91 5.31 -6.55 -14.90
N HIS A 92 4.69 -5.66 -14.14
CA HIS A 92 4.85 -5.61 -12.69
C HIS A 92 3.96 -6.65 -12.02
N LYS A 93 4.57 -7.54 -11.23
CA LYS A 93 3.94 -8.68 -10.51
C LYS A 93 2.67 -8.32 -9.72
N PHE A 94 2.55 -7.07 -9.25
CA PHE A 94 1.40 -6.62 -8.44
C PHE A 94 0.32 -5.87 -9.24
N TYR A 95 0.50 -5.68 -10.55
CA TYR A 95 -0.47 -5.05 -11.45
C TYR A 95 -1.13 -6.04 -12.43
N GLU A 96 -0.90 -7.35 -12.30
CA GLU A 96 -1.37 -8.38 -13.26
C GLU A 96 -2.88 -8.31 -13.58
N ASN A 97 -3.69 -7.85 -12.62
CA ASN A 97 -5.15 -7.71 -12.78
C ASN A 97 -5.64 -6.27 -12.96
N ASN A 98 -4.75 -5.31 -13.18
CA ASN A 98 -5.13 -3.91 -13.30
C ASN A 98 -5.57 -3.58 -14.73
N SER A 99 -6.79 -3.05 -14.89
CA SER A 99 -7.35 -2.65 -16.18
C SER A 99 -6.75 -1.36 -16.75
N HIS A 100 -6.00 -0.62 -15.94
CA HIS A 100 -5.45 0.69 -16.31
C HIS A 100 -3.93 0.66 -16.42
N LYS A 101 -3.41 1.36 -17.42
CA LYS A 101 -1.98 1.64 -17.53
C LYS A 101 -1.57 2.62 -16.43
N ILE A 102 -0.75 2.17 -15.50
CA ILE A 102 -0.18 2.99 -14.44
C ILE A 102 1.06 3.72 -14.98
N LEU A 103 1.11 5.04 -14.83
CA LEU A 103 2.21 5.89 -15.31
C LEU A 103 3.09 6.44 -14.19
N SER A 104 2.57 6.49 -12.97
CA SER A 104 3.36 6.78 -11.77
C SER A 104 2.83 6.01 -10.56
N GLU A 105 3.69 5.74 -9.59
CA GLU A 105 3.32 5.06 -8.36
C GLU A 105 4.09 5.59 -7.14
N ALA A 106 3.47 5.44 -5.97
CA ALA A 106 4.13 5.57 -4.69
C ALA A 106 4.19 4.20 -4.00
N LEU A 107 5.40 3.81 -3.59
CA LEU A 107 5.68 2.62 -2.82
C LEU A 107 5.93 3.04 -1.37
N LEU A 108 5.05 2.63 -0.47
CA LEU A 108 5.11 2.97 0.94
C LEU A 108 5.51 1.72 1.71
N ASN A 109 6.77 1.66 2.16
CA ASN A 109 7.25 0.56 2.97
C ASN A 109 6.68 0.69 4.39
N LEU A 110 6.02 -0.38 4.86
CA LEU A 110 5.34 -0.44 6.14
C LEU A 110 6.10 -1.37 7.08
N ASN A 111 6.51 -0.84 8.22
CA ASN A 111 7.11 -1.63 9.29
C ASN A 111 6.13 -1.76 10.47
N PHE A 112 5.93 -2.98 10.93
CA PHE A 112 5.05 -3.28 12.05
C PHE A 112 5.93 -3.76 13.22
N ASP A 113 6.44 -2.79 14.00
CA ASP A 113 7.50 -2.84 15.03
C ASP A 113 7.56 -4.06 15.99
N ASN A 114 6.56 -4.96 16.01
CA ASN A 114 6.50 -6.11 16.92
C ASN A 114 5.93 -7.40 16.28
N SER A 115 5.91 -7.48 14.96
CA SER A 115 5.43 -8.67 14.24
C SER A 115 6.45 -9.03 13.17
N ASN A 116 6.68 -10.32 12.92
CA ASN A 116 7.42 -10.78 11.73
C ASN A 116 6.60 -10.51 10.45
N VAL A 117 6.03 -9.31 10.36
CA VAL A 117 5.19 -8.85 9.27
C VAL A 117 5.84 -7.60 8.73
N SER A 118 6.14 -7.65 7.44
CA SER A 118 6.52 -6.48 6.65
C SER A 118 5.36 -6.18 5.70
N GLY A 119 5.10 -4.89 5.46
CA GLY A 119 4.07 -4.48 4.52
C GLY A 119 4.62 -3.57 3.43
N LEU A 120 3.96 -3.58 2.28
CA LEU A 120 4.18 -2.60 1.22
C LEU A 120 2.83 -2.13 0.70
N LEU A 121 2.57 -0.83 0.79
CA LEU A 121 1.39 -0.21 0.19
C LEU A 121 1.79 0.43 -1.14
N ILE A 122 1.16 -0.02 -2.22
CA ILE A 122 1.37 0.50 -3.57
C ILE A 122 0.17 1.38 -3.94
N LEU A 123 0.44 2.62 -4.32
CA LEU A 123 -0.54 3.58 -4.83
C LEU A 123 -0.20 3.89 -6.29
N GLY A 124 -1.02 3.45 -7.24
CA GLY A 124 -0.75 3.60 -8.68
C GLY A 124 -1.69 4.58 -9.36
N SER A 125 -1.15 5.45 -10.21
CA SER A 125 -1.87 6.51 -10.91
C SER A 125 -1.59 6.51 -12.41
N LYS A 126 -2.61 6.75 -13.23
CA LYS A 126 -2.46 7.02 -14.67
C LYS A 126 -1.90 8.40 -14.97
N ASN A 127 -1.89 9.31 -14.00
CA ASN A 127 -1.25 10.61 -14.14
C ASN A 127 0.25 10.47 -13.80
N LYS A 128 1.14 10.67 -14.77
CA LYS A 128 2.60 10.61 -14.61
C LYS A 128 3.14 11.63 -13.60
N ALA A 129 2.50 12.78 -13.47
CA ALA A 129 2.92 13.83 -12.56
C ALA A 129 2.47 13.62 -11.11
N LYS A 130 1.60 12.64 -10.81
CA LYS A 130 1.05 12.47 -9.46
C LYS A 130 2.09 12.00 -8.45
N PHE A 131 2.93 11.05 -8.84
CA PHE A 131 4.02 10.51 -8.01
C PHE A 131 5.37 10.70 -8.71
N ALA A 132 5.63 11.93 -9.17
CA ALA A 132 6.89 12.26 -9.85
C ALA A 132 8.06 12.32 -8.86
N ALA A 133 9.22 11.81 -9.28
CA ALA A 133 10.48 11.96 -8.54
C ALA A 133 10.78 13.45 -8.34
N GLY A 134 10.98 13.88 -7.09
CA GLY A 134 11.24 15.29 -6.72
C GLY A 134 10.08 16.00 -6.02
N GLN A 135 8.90 15.38 -5.89
CA GLN A 135 7.88 15.86 -4.95
C GLN A 135 8.27 15.52 -3.51
N GLY A 136 7.93 16.42 -2.57
CA GLY A 136 8.12 16.18 -1.14
C GLY A 136 7.39 14.92 -0.69
N THR A 137 8.11 14.00 -0.06
CA THR A 137 7.57 12.73 0.42
C THR A 137 7.04 12.83 1.86
N GLU A 138 7.17 13.97 2.53
CA GLU A 138 6.87 14.13 3.95
C GLU A 138 5.43 13.75 4.30
N LEU A 139 4.47 14.17 3.47
CA LEU A 139 3.07 13.85 3.70
C LEU A 139 2.76 12.37 3.46
N LEU A 140 3.44 11.73 2.49
CA LEU A 140 3.30 10.31 2.22
C LEU A 140 4.00 9.46 3.28
N THR A 141 5.14 9.92 3.81
CA THR A 141 5.86 9.28 4.92
C THR A 141 5.00 9.34 6.18
N PHE A 142 4.42 10.50 6.48
CA PHE A 142 3.45 10.62 7.57
C PHE A 142 2.24 9.70 7.36
N PHE A 143 1.71 9.64 6.14
CA PHE A 143 0.62 8.74 5.80
C PHE A 143 0.99 7.27 6.02
N ALA A 144 2.18 6.83 5.60
CA ALA A 144 2.68 5.48 5.81
C ALA A 144 2.70 5.13 7.31
N GLN A 145 3.26 6.02 8.15
CA GLN A 145 3.33 5.81 9.60
C GLN A 145 1.96 5.75 10.29
N VAL A 146 1.00 6.55 9.83
CA VAL A 146 -0.38 6.46 10.33
C VAL A 146 -1.02 5.15 9.88
N PHE A 147 -0.82 4.76 8.62
CA PHE A 147 -1.35 3.53 8.06
C PHE A 147 -0.78 2.28 8.77
N GLU A 148 0.52 2.28 9.09
CA GLU A 148 1.20 1.24 9.89
C GLU A 148 0.46 1.00 11.21
N ARG A 149 0.18 2.06 11.96
CA ARG A 149 -0.51 1.99 13.26
C ARG A 149 -1.94 1.49 13.14
N ILE A 150 -2.65 1.90 12.09
CA ILE A 150 -4.04 1.44 11.83
C ILE A 150 -4.05 -0.05 11.51
N ILE A 151 -3.17 -0.51 10.62
CA ILE A 151 -3.09 -1.93 10.24
C ILE A 151 -2.59 -2.78 11.40
N ALA A 152 -1.58 -2.34 12.16
CA ALA A 152 -1.04 -3.07 13.30
C ALA A 152 -2.13 -3.42 14.33
N ARG A 153 -3.11 -2.50 14.54
CA ARG A 153 -4.29 -2.74 15.39
C ARG A 153 -5.13 -3.93 14.95
N TRP A 154 -5.13 -4.25 13.66
CA TRP A 154 -5.95 -5.31 13.07
C TRP A 154 -5.18 -6.62 12.83
N LEU A 155 -3.84 -6.56 12.81
CA LEU A 155 -2.99 -7.74 12.60
C LEU A 155 -2.66 -8.50 13.89
N THR A 156 -2.83 -7.86 15.05
CA THR A 156 -2.71 -8.48 16.38
C THR A 156 -3.92 -9.35 16.67
#